data_AF-A0AAV6ZQM2-F1
#
_entry.id   AF-A0AAV6ZQM2-F1
#
_cell.length_a   1.000
_cell.length_b   1.000
_cell.length_c   1.000
_cell.angle_alpha   90.00
_cell.angle_beta   90.00
_cell.angle_gamma   90.00
#
_symmetry.space_group_name_H-M   'P 1'
#
loop_
_entity.id
_entity.type
_entity.pdbx_description
1 polymer ?
#
loop_
_entity_poly.entity_id
_entity_poly.type
_entity_poly.pdbx_seq_one_letter_code
_entity_poly.pdbx_strand_id
1 'polypeptide(L)'
;MEEQQEEQPKANKTKIDLKKTPTSKETIDPDHQPQSVPEFERLVLTSPNNSANWIKYMDFYLQISKLDQARAVAERALKSIYFREEKEKLNVWVAMLKLENVFGTEETLQKCFERAIQYNDPLKAFQHMVDIYIASHKFKEADLLYNTMVKRFRQEKSVWWQYATFLLKQGQTEATHKLLQRALNAVPEKERES
;
A
#
# COMPACT_ATOMS: atom_id res chain seq x y z
N MET A 1 46.93 -56.77 -57.43
CA MET A 1 47.07 -55.47 -58.11
C MET A 1 45.77 -54.73 -57.83
N GLU A 2 45.71 -53.60 -57.16
CA GLU A 2 46.68 -52.65 -56.63
C GLU A 2 46.06 -52.03 -55.38
N GLU A 3 46.93 -51.48 -54.55
CA GLU A 3 46.68 -50.83 -53.28
C GLU A 3 46.57 -49.30 -53.51
N GLN A 4 46.01 -48.59 -52.53
CA GLN A 4 46.11 -47.13 -52.27
C GLN A 4 45.09 -46.19 -52.97
N GLN A 5 44.50 -45.16 -52.34
CA GLN A 5 44.56 -44.61 -50.98
C GLN A 5 43.41 -43.60 -50.76
N GLU A 6 42.99 -43.50 -49.49
CA GLU A 6 42.48 -42.35 -48.70
C GLU A 6 41.63 -41.22 -49.31
N GLU A 7 40.43 -41.01 -48.74
CA GLU A 7 40.16 -39.91 -47.80
C GLU A 7 38.81 -40.11 -47.06
N GLN A 8 38.83 -40.01 -45.72
CA GLN A 8 37.66 -39.77 -44.84
C GLN A 8 37.62 -38.28 -44.44
N PRO A 9 36.70 -37.74 -43.58
CA PRO A 9 35.33 -38.13 -43.16
C PRO A 9 34.34 -36.93 -43.35
N LYS A 10 33.02 -37.02 -43.12
CA LYS A 10 32.37 -36.75 -41.81
C LYS A 10 30.86 -36.95 -41.92
N ALA A 11 30.34 -37.86 -41.09
CA ALA A 11 28.91 -38.08 -40.88
C ALA A 11 28.31 -36.96 -40.03
N ASN A 12 27.39 -36.17 -40.61
CA ASN A 12 26.49 -35.32 -39.83
C ASN A 12 25.23 -36.12 -39.46
N LYS A 13 25.24 -36.65 -38.24
CA LYS A 13 24.04 -37.17 -37.56
C LYS A 13 23.33 -36.01 -36.89
N THR A 14 22.29 -35.47 -37.51
CA THR A 14 21.40 -34.48 -36.86
C THR A 14 20.46 -35.23 -35.91
N LYS A 15 20.91 -35.40 -34.66
CA LYS A 15 20.02 -35.70 -33.54
C LYS A 15 19.24 -34.43 -33.22
N ILE A 16 17.92 -34.51 -33.35
CA ILE A 16 17.00 -33.45 -32.91
C ILE A 16 17.05 -33.46 -31.39
N ASP A 17 17.81 -32.51 -30.84
CA ASP A 17 18.02 -32.35 -29.41
C ASP A 17 16.75 -31.72 -28.82
N LEU A 18 16.05 -32.52 -28.02
CA LEU A 18 14.91 -32.14 -27.21
C LEU A 18 15.43 -31.12 -26.18
N LYS A 19 15.35 -29.83 -26.50
CA LYS A 19 15.75 -28.74 -25.59
C LYS A 19 14.90 -28.82 -24.33
N LYS A 20 15.50 -29.44 -23.32
CA LYS A 20 15.13 -29.39 -21.92
C LYS A 20 14.87 -27.93 -21.54
N THR A 21 13.64 -27.64 -21.17
CA THR A 21 13.30 -26.50 -20.33
C THR A 21 14.24 -26.50 -19.12
N PRO A 22 14.92 -25.39 -18.79
CA PRO A 22 15.49 -25.27 -17.47
C PRO A 22 14.30 -25.06 -16.54
N THR A 23 13.76 -26.16 -16.02
CA THR A 23 12.97 -26.10 -14.80
C THR A 23 13.99 -25.87 -13.69
N SER A 24 14.44 -24.61 -13.54
CA SER A 24 15.11 -24.17 -12.34
C SER A 24 14.10 -24.32 -11.21
N LYS A 25 14.11 -25.51 -10.59
CA LYS A 25 13.79 -25.65 -9.18
C LYS A 25 14.93 -24.97 -8.42
N GLU A 26 15.04 -23.66 -8.59
CA GLU A 26 15.62 -22.82 -7.55
C GLU A 26 14.71 -23.06 -6.36
N THR A 27 15.26 -23.70 -5.33
CA THR A 27 14.75 -23.55 -3.97
C THR A 27 14.68 -22.04 -3.75
N ILE A 28 13.48 -21.49 -3.94
CA ILE A 28 13.19 -20.10 -3.65
C ILE A 28 13.52 -19.96 -2.18
N ASP A 29 14.63 -19.29 -1.90
CA ASP A 29 14.98 -18.88 -0.54
C ASP A 29 13.73 -18.15 0.00
N PRO A 30 13.13 -18.61 1.11
CA PRO A 30 11.94 -17.97 1.69
C PRO A 30 12.13 -16.47 1.95
N ASP A 31 13.39 -16.03 2.08
CA ASP A 31 13.77 -14.64 2.33
C ASP A 31 14.21 -13.88 1.05
N HIS A 32 14.22 -14.51 -0.13
CA HIS A 32 14.56 -13.82 -1.40
C HIS A 32 13.53 -12.73 -1.70
N GLN A 33 13.96 -11.48 -1.63
CA GLN A 33 13.13 -10.35 -2.00
C GLN A 33 13.10 -10.20 -3.52
N PRO A 34 11.91 -10.07 -4.13
CA PRO A 34 11.82 -9.88 -5.58
C PRO A 34 12.55 -8.61 -6.01
N GLN A 35 13.40 -8.71 -7.05
CA GLN A 35 14.18 -7.58 -7.57
C GLN A 35 13.81 -7.17 -9.00
N SER A 36 12.92 -7.92 -9.63
CA SER A 36 12.52 -7.71 -11.03
C SER A 36 11.02 -7.73 -11.20
N VAL A 37 10.52 -7.07 -12.25
CA VAL A 37 9.10 -7.06 -12.61
C VAL A 37 8.52 -8.49 -12.72
N PRO A 38 9.15 -9.45 -13.42
CA PRO A 38 8.62 -10.82 -13.49
C PRO A 38 8.51 -11.52 -12.13
N GLU A 39 9.45 -11.28 -11.21
CA GLU A 39 9.41 -11.85 -9.86
C GLU A 39 8.24 -11.28 -9.04
N PHE A 40 8.03 -9.96 -9.12
CA PHE A 40 6.88 -9.32 -8.48
C PHE A 40 5.54 -9.80 -9.07
N GLU A 41 5.43 -9.91 -10.40
CA GLU A 41 4.24 -10.44 -11.06
C GLU A 41 3.93 -11.86 -10.58
N ARG A 42 4.96 -12.74 -10.50
CA ARG A 42 4.79 -14.09 -9.96
C ARG A 42 4.33 -14.05 -8.50
N LEU A 43 4.92 -13.20 -7.66
CA LEU A 43 4.60 -13.08 -6.24
C LEU A 43 3.13 -12.68 -6.01
N VAL A 44 2.66 -11.64 -6.71
CA VAL A 44 1.26 -11.18 -6.56
C VAL A 44 0.26 -12.15 -7.19
N LEU A 45 0.66 -12.95 -8.18
CA LEU A 45 -0.17 -14.03 -8.71
C LEU A 45 -0.30 -15.21 -7.72
N THR A 46 0.77 -15.55 -7.00
CA THR A 46 0.73 -16.64 -6.01
C THR A 46 -0.04 -16.27 -4.74
N SER A 47 0.00 -15.00 -4.35
CA SER A 47 -0.61 -14.51 -3.11
C SER A 47 -1.36 -13.19 -3.36
N PRO A 48 -2.46 -13.21 -4.14
CA PRO A 48 -3.13 -11.99 -4.61
C PRO A 48 -3.82 -11.20 -3.49
N ASN A 49 -4.18 -11.85 -2.39
CA ASN A 49 -4.82 -11.19 -1.25
C ASN A 49 -3.81 -10.58 -0.27
N ASN A 50 -2.50 -10.77 -0.45
CA ASN A 50 -1.49 -10.20 0.44
C ASN A 50 -1.10 -8.79 -0.03
N SER A 51 -1.65 -7.76 0.62
CA SER A 51 -1.38 -6.36 0.30
C SER A 51 0.09 -5.98 0.44
N ALA A 52 0.85 -6.61 1.33
CA ALA A 52 2.27 -6.30 1.51
C ALA A 52 3.09 -6.61 0.24
N ASN A 53 2.72 -7.65 -0.51
CA ASN A 53 3.38 -7.97 -1.78
C ASN A 53 3.10 -6.89 -2.84
N TRP A 54 1.86 -6.41 -2.90
CA TRP A 54 1.47 -5.31 -3.79
C TRP A 54 2.15 -4.00 -3.42
N ILE A 55 2.24 -3.68 -2.13
CA ILE A 55 2.90 -2.46 -1.63
C ILE A 55 4.41 -2.50 -1.94
N LYS A 56 5.09 -3.63 -1.69
CA LYS A 56 6.50 -3.79 -2.10
C LYS A 56 6.69 -3.60 -3.61
N TYR A 57 5.73 -4.07 -4.41
CA TYR A 57 5.79 -3.88 -5.86
C TYR A 57 5.57 -2.41 -6.26
N MET A 58 4.68 -1.68 -5.57
CA MET A 58 4.56 -0.24 -5.73
C MET A 58 5.88 0.46 -5.36
N ASP A 59 6.47 0.11 -4.21
CA ASP A 59 7.73 0.69 -3.73
C ASP A 59 8.89 0.47 -4.71
N PHE A 60 8.96 -0.70 -5.34
CA PHE A 60 9.93 -0.96 -6.42
C PHE A 60 9.81 0.07 -7.55
N TYR A 61 8.60 0.38 -8.02
CA TYR A 61 8.39 1.41 -9.04
C TYR A 61 8.67 2.83 -8.52
N LEU A 62 8.38 3.11 -7.24
CA LEU A 62 8.71 4.40 -6.61
C LEU A 62 10.22 4.63 -6.54
N GLN A 63 11.00 3.60 -6.22
CA GLN A 63 12.48 3.69 -6.13
C GLN A 63 13.12 4.03 -7.48
N ILE A 64 12.50 3.63 -8.60
CA ILE A 64 12.95 3.98 -9.96
C ILE A 64 12.16 5.16 -10.56
N SER A 65 11.45 5.93 -9.73
CA SER A 65 10.69 7.13 -10.09
C SER A 65 9.59 6.92 -11.15
N LYS A 66 9.04 5.72 -11.26
CA LYS A 66 7.96 5.39 -12.21
C LYS A 66 6.59 5.43 -11.52
N LEU A 67 6.15 6.65 -11.18
CA LEU A 67 4.94 6.90 -10.41
C LEU A 67 3.67 6.32 -11.04
N ASP A 68 3.51 6.46 -12.36
CA ASP A 68 2.31 5.95 -13.06
C ASP A 68 2.22 4.42 -13.03
N GLN A 69 3.38 3.74 -13.03
CA GLN A 69 3.42 2.28 -12.88
C GLN A 69 3.07 1.87 -11.45
N ALA A 70 3.55 2.60 -10.43
CA ALA A 70 3.16 2.37 -9.04
C ALA A 70 1.64 2.55 -8.83
N ARG A 71 1.03 3.59 -9.41
CA ARG A 71 -0.43 3.79 -9.40
C ARG A 71 -1.16 2.64 -10.11
N ALA A 72 -0.68 2.21 -11.27
CA ALA A 72 -1.27 1.09 -12.00
C ALA A 72 -1.21 -0.23 -11.20
N VAL A 73 -0.13 -0.47 -10.45
CA VAL A 73 -0.02 -1.62 -9.54
C VAL A 73 -1.04 -1.50 -8.40
N ALA A 74 -1.22 -0.34 -7.79
CA ALA A 74 -2.22 -0.12 -6.74
C ALA A 74 -3.64 -0.40 -7.24
N GLU A 75 -4.01 0.12 -8.41
CA GLU A 75 -5.32 -0.12 -9.02
C GLU A 75 -5.55 -1.61 -9.36
N ARG A 76 -4.50 -2.31 -9.81
CA ARG A 76 -4.54 -3.77 -10.01
C ARG A 76 -4.73 -4.51 -8.69
N ALA A 77 -4.05 -4.09 -7.62
CA ALA A 77 -4.19 -4.69 -6.31
C ALA A 77 -5.63 -4.57 -5.79
N LEU A 78 -6.25 -3.39 -5.89
CA LEU A 78 -7.64 -3.17 -5.46
C LEU A 78 -8.67 -4.04 -6.21
N LYS A 79 -8.39 -4.35 -7.48
CA LYS A 79 -9.20 -5.24 -8.33
C LYS A 79 -8.94 -6.73 -8.06
N SER A 80 -7.69 -7.08 -7.71
CA SER A 80 -7.27 -8.48 -7.54
C SER A 80 -7.54 -9.02 -6.15
N ILE A 81 -7.39 -8.19 -5.11
CA ILE A 81 -7.68 -8.55 -3.73
C ILE A 81 -9.17 -8.80 -3.58
N TYR A 82 -9.52 -9.92 -2.97
CA TYR A 82 -10.91 -10.32 -2.75
C TYR A 82 -11.67 -9.28 -1.90
N PHE A 83 -12.94 -9.02 -2.25
CA PHE A 83 -13.69 -7.92 -1.63
C PHE A 83 -13.92 -8.08 -0.12
N ARG A 84 -13.91 -9.31 0.40
CA ARG A 84 -14.03 -9.56 1.85
C ARG A 84 -12.74 -9.29 2.62
N GLU A 85 -11.60 -9.16 1.94
CA GLU A 85 -10.31 -8.82 2.53
C GLU A 85 -10.21 -7.30 2.72
N GLU A 86 -11.11 -6.73 3.53
CA GLU A 86 -11.23 -5.28 3.73
C GLU A 86 -9.94 -4.68 4.28
N LYS A 87 -9.26 -5.39 5.19
CA LYS A 87 -7.98 -4.96 5.77
C LYS A 87 -6.90 -4.84 4.70
N GLU A 88 -6.81 -5.82 3.81
CA GLU A 88 -5.81 -5.85 2.75
C GLU A 88 -6.09 -4.75 1.71
N LYS A 89 -7.36 -4.52 1.38
CA LYS A 89 -7.75 -3.38 0.53
C LYS A 89 -7.43 -2.04 1.17
N LEU A 90 -7.72 -1.88 2.47
CA LEU A 90 -7.41 -0.66 3.20
C LEU A 90 -5.90 -0.38 3.19
N ASN A 91 -5.05 -1.40 3.38
CA ASN A 91 -3.60 -1.25 3.31
C ASN A 91 -3.15 -0.69 1.94
N VAL A 92 -3.73 -1.18 0.83
CA VAL A 92 -3.45 -0.66 -0.52
C VAL A 92 -3.91 0.78 -0.66
N TRP A 93 -5.10 1.14 -0.17
CA TRP A 93 -5.57 2.52 -0.16
C TRP A 93 -4.64 3.45 0.62
N VAL A 94 -4.17 3.03 1.80
CA VAL A 94 -3.21 3.79 2.60
C VAL A 94 -1.89 3.98 1.87
N ALA A 95 -1.39 2.95 1.18
CA ALA A 95 -0.19 3.07 0.35
C ALA A 95 -0.39 4.05 -0.82
N MET A 96 -1.56 4.03 -1.47
CA MET A 96 -1.90 4.96 -2.54
C MET A 96 -2.00 6.41 -2.03
N LEU A 97 -2.60 6.63 -0.87
CA LEU A 97 -2.66 7.95 -0.23
C LEU A 97 -1.27 8.48 0.14
N LYS A 98 -0.39 7.61 0.66
CA LYS A 98 1.01 7.98 0.93
C LYS A 98 1.73 8.41 -0.34
N LEU A 99 1.56 7.65 -1.42
CA LEU A 99 2.12 7.97 -2.73
C LEU A 99 1.65 9.36 -3.21
N GLU A 100 0.35 9.63 -3.22
CA GLU A 100 -0.18 10.91 -3.68
C GLU A 100 0.20 12.08 -2.76
N ASN A 101 0.32 11.84 -1.46
CA ASN A 101 0.72 12.87 -0.51
C ASN A 101 2.20 13.30 -0.66
N VAL A 102 3.07 12.37 -1.07
CA VAL A 102 4.50 12.63 -1.25
C VAL A 102 4.83 13.09 -2.68
N PHE A 103 4.25 12.44 -3.69
CA PHE A 103 4.63 12.63 -5.10
C PHE A 103 3.51 13.18 -5.99
N GLY A 104 2.27 13.19 -5.50
CA GLY A 104 1.11 13.71 -6.22
C GLY A 104 0.90 15.20 -5.99
N THR A 105 -0.27 15.67 -6.43
CA THR A 105 -0.80 17.00 -6.14
C THR A 105 -1.92 16.92 -5.11
N GLU A 106 -2.30 18.06 -4.53
CA GLU A 106 -3.45 18.17 -3.63
C GLU A 106 -4.74 17.64 -4.28
N GLU A 107 -4.96 17.93 -5.57
CA GLU A 107 -6.11 17.45 -6.32
C GLU A 107 -6.12 15.91 -6.45
N THR A 108 -4.99 15.31 -6.79
CA THR A 108 -4.90 13.84 -6.91
C THR A 108 -5.06 13.14 -5.56
N LEU A 109 -4.49 13.74 -4.50
CA LEU A 109 -4.62 13.24 -3.14
C LEU A 109 -6.07 13.30 -2.67
N GLN A 110 -6.74 14.43 -2.91
CA GLN A 110 -8.15 14.63 -2.55
C GLN A 110 -9.05 13.63 -3.27
N LYS A 111 -8.88 13.44 -4.58
CA LYS A 111 -9.61 12.42 -5.35
C LYS A 111 -9.34 11.00 -4.85
N CYS A 112 -8.09 10.68 -4.50
CA CYS A 112 -7.74 9.39 -3.92
C CYS A 112 -8.42 9.20 -2.55
N PHE A 113 -8.43 10.23 -1.70
CA PHE A 113 -9.04 10.19 -0.38
C PHE A 113 -10.57 10.05 -0.44
N GLU A 114 -11.23 10.76 -1.34
CA GLU A 114 -12.67 10.62 -1.58
C GLU A 114 -13.03 9.20 -2.00
N ARG A 115 -12.24 8.59 -2.90
CA ARG A 115 -12.40 7.18 -3.26
C ARG A 115 -12.15 6.26 -2.06
N ALA A 116 -11.09 6.48 -1.28
CA ALA A 116 -10.80 5.67 -0.10
C ALA A 116 -11.97 5.69 0.91
N ILE A 117 -12.64 6.82 1.11
CA ILE A 117 -13.83 6.93 1.98
C ILE A 117 -15.03 6.17 1.41
N GLN A 118 -15.19 6.11 0.09
CA GLN A 118 -16.30 5.40 -0.56
C GLN A 118 -16.16 3.88 -0.49
N TYR A 119 -14.92 3.37 -0.56
CA TYR A 119 -14.64 1.94 -0.65
C TYR A 119 -14.24 1.27 0.67
N ASN A 120 -14.02 2.04 1.74
CA ASN A 120 -13.64 1.52 3.05
C ASN A 120 -14.50 2.15 4.15
N ASP A 121 -14.35 1.66 5.39
CA ASP A 121 -14.89 2.34 6.55
C ASP A 121 -14.39 3.81 6.61
N PRO A 122 -15.30 4.80 6.62
CA PRO A 122 -14.91 6.19 6.61
C PRO A 122 -13.98 6.56 7.77
N LEU A 123 -14.29 6.12 8.99
CA LEU A 123 -13.51 6.51 10.17
C LEU A 123 -12.05 6.06 10.03
N LYS A 124 -11.81 4.80 9.62
CA LYS A 124 -10.46 4.27 9.37
C LYS A 124 -9.73 5.04 8.27
N ALA A 125 -10.42 5.38 7.17
CA ALA A 125 -9.81 6.17 6.09
C ALA A 125 -9.35 7.55 6.60
N PHE A 126 -10.19 8.25 7.37
CA PHE A 126 -9.86 9.53 7.99
C PHE A 126 -8.67 9.40 8.97
N GLN A 127 -8.67 8.39 9.84
CA GLN A 127 -7.58 8.14 10.78
C GLN A 127 -6.24 7.94 10.07
N HIS A 128 -6.20 7.09 9.05
CA HIS A 128 -4.98 6.88 8.28
C HIS A 128 -4.52 8.14 7.54
N MET A 129 -5.44 8.92 7.00
CA MET A 129 -5.09 10.18 6.33
C MET A 129 -4.46 11.19 7.30
N VAL A 130 -4.98 11.28 8.53
CA VAL A 130 -4.36 12.06 9.60
C VAL A 130 -2.94 11.55 9.91
N ASP A 131 -2.76 10.23 10.07
CA ASP A 131 -1.44 9.65 10.34
C ASP A 131 -0.44 9.97 9.22
N ILE A 132 -0.89 9.95 7.96
CA ILE A 132 -0.07 10.34 6.80
C ILE A 132 0.34 11.81 6.90
N TYR A 133 -0.58 12.72 7.23
CA TYR A 133 -0.26 14.14 7.41
C TYR A 133 0.71 14.37 8.57
N ILE A 134 0.52 13.71 9.71
CA ILE A 134 1.44 13.79 10.86
C ILE A 134 2.83 13.29 10.48
N ALA A 135 2.93 12.13 9.82
CA ALA A 135 4.20 11.56 9.36
C ALA A 135 4.91 12.45 8.33
N SER A 136 4.14 13.25 7.59
CA SER A 136 4.67 14.20 6.59
C SER A 136 4.88 15.60 7.13
N HIS A 137 4.75 15.81 8.45
CA HIS A 137 4.83 17.11 9.12
C HIS A 137 3.82 18.17 8.63
N LYS A 138 2.73 17.74 7.98
CA LYS A 138 1.61 18.58 7.51
C LYS A 138 0.60 18.80 8.64
N PHE A 139 1.04 19.46 9.71
CA PHE A 139 0.27 19.55 10.97
C PHE A 139 -0.98 20.43 10.85
N LYS A 140 -0.98 21.43 9.96
CA LYS A 140 -2.16 22.29 9.74
C LYS A 140 -3.29 21.51 9.07
N GLU A 141 -2.94 20.71 8.08
CA GLU A 141 -3.84 19.82 7.35
C GLU A 141 -4.38 18.72 8.26
N ALA A 142 -3.52 18.14 9.11
CA ALA A 142 -3.94 17.20 10.15
C ALA A 142 -4.95 17.84 11.13
N ASP A 143 -4.71 19.07 11.58
CA ASP A 143 -5.62 19.80 12.47
C ASP A 143 -6.99 20.06 11.82
N LEU A 144 -7.00 20.53 10.56
CA LEU A 144 -8.23 20.72 9.79
C LEU A 144 -9.01 19.41 9.62
N LEU A 145 -8.30 18.31 9.35
CA LEU A 145 -8.90 17.00 9.19
C LEU A 145 -9.48 16.49 10.52
N TYR A 146 -8.77 16.64 11.63
CA TYR A 146 -9.30 16.32 12.97
C TYR A 146 -10.54 17.13 13.33
N ASN A 147 -10.55 18.44 13.04
CA ASN A 147 -11.72 19.28 13.24
C ASN A 147 -12.94 18.79 12.43
N THR A 148 -12.70 18.24 11.24
CA THR A 148 -13.73 17.58 10.43
C THR A 148 -14.20 16.28 11.07
N MET A 149 -13.27 15.46 11.57
CA MET A 149 -13.57 14.18 12.21
C MET A 149 -14.42 14.36 13.48
N VAL A 150 -14.09 15.29 14.39
CA VAL A 150 -14.89 15.49 15.61
C VAL A 150 -16.31 16.01 15.33
N LYS A 151 -16.55 16.66 14.19
CA LYS A 151 -17.89 17.06 13.76
C LYS A 151 -18.67 15.88 13.17
N ARG A 152 -18.00 15.07 12.34
CA ARG A 152 -18.61 13.95 11.61
C ARG A 152 -18.82 12.70 12.48
N PHE A 153 -17.88 12.42 13.37
CA PHE A 153 -17.81 11.24 14.21
C PHE A 153 -17.89 11.62 15.70
N ARG A 154 -18.76 12.57 16.05
CA ARG A 154 -18.83 13.17 17.40
C ARG A 154 -19.09 12.19 18.55
N GLN A 155 -19.68 11.03 18.26
CA GLN A 155 -19.96 9.98 19.25
C GLN A 155 -18.75 9.07 19.50
N GLU A 156 -17.78 9.06 18.59
CA GLU A 156 -16.58 8.23 18.70
C GLU A 156 -15.57 8.85 19.64
N LYS A 157 -15.52 8.38 20.89
CA LYS A 157 -14.56 8.85 21.91
C LYS A 157 -13.11 8.78 21.44
N SER A 158 -12.78 7.74 20.65
CA SER A 158 -11.45 7.51 20.10
C SER A 158 -10.97 8.70 19.26
N VAL A 159 -11.87 9.34 18.50
CA VAL A 159 -11.55 10.52 17.67
C VAL A 159 -11.17 11.71 18.53
N TRP A 160 -11.92 11.97 19.60
CA TRP A 160 -11.60 13.05 20.55
C TRP A 160 -10.27 12.81 21.25
N TRP A 161 -10.01 11.57 21.68
CA TRP A 161 -8.76 11.19 22.32
C TRP A 161 -7.56 11.33 21.39
N GLN A 162 -7.68 10.86 20.14
CA GLN A 162 -6.64 11.00 19.11
C GLN A 162 -6.33 12.48 18.84
N TYR A 163 -7.36 13.32 18.69
CA TYR A 163 -7.16 14.75 18.46
C TYR A 163 -6.54 15.46 19.66
N ALA A 164 -6.99 15.18 20.88
CA ALA A 164 -6.39 15.71 22.11
C ALA A 164 -4.91 15.30 22.22
N THR A 165 -4.59 14.03 21.94
CA THR A 165 -3.21 13.52 21.94
C THR A 165 -2.36 14.24 20.91
N PHE A 166 -2.90 14.50 19.71
CA PHE A 166 -2.23 15.28 18.68
C PHE A 166 -1.92 16.71 19.15
N LEU A 167 -2.91 17.42 19.70
CA LEU A 167 -2.73 18.79 20.19
C LEU A 167 -1.70 18.87 21.34
N LEU A 168 -1.72 17.92 22.26
CA LEU A 168 -0.74 17.83 23.35
C LEU A 168 0.68 17.62 22.82
N LYS A 169 0.86 16.74 21.82
CA LYS A 169 2.17 16.53 21.18
C LYS A 169 2.68 17.79 20.47
N GLN A 170 1.78 18.68 20.04
CA GLN A 170 2.12 19.98 19.46
C GLN A 170 2.29 21.10 20.51
N GLY A 171 2.15 20.79 21.82
CA GLY A 171 2.24 21.77 22.90
C GLY A 171 1.02 22.69 23.02
N GLN A 172 -0.08 22.39 22.35
CA GLN A 172 -1.29 23.22 22.34
C GLN A 172 -2.22 22.87 23.52
N THR A 173 -1.75 23.10 24.74
CA THR A 173 -2.48 22.73 25.97
C THR A 173 -3.83 23.42 26.11
N GLU A 174 -3.91 24.72 25.76
CA GLU A 174 -5.17 25.47 25.85
C GLU A 174 -6.22 24.97 24.84
N ALA A 175 -5.78 24.68 23.61
CA ALA A 175 -6.64 24.09 22.58
C ALA A 175 -7.12 22.69 22.99
N THR A 176 -6.24 21.89 23.59
CA THR A 176 -6.59 20.59 24.16
C THR A 176 -7.67 20.71 25.23
N HIS A 177 -7.52 21.65 26.18
CA HIS A 177 -8.53 21.86 27.23
C HIS A 177 -9.89 22.26 26.64
N LYS A 178 -9.90 23.21 25.69
CA LYS A 178 -11.11 23.62 24.97
C LYS A 178 -11.75 22.44 24.20
N LEU A 179 -10.93 21.56 23.62
CA LEU A 179 -11.40 20.37 22.93
C LEU A 179 -12.05 19.36 23.88
N LEU A 180 -11.44 19.08 25.03
CA LEU A 180 -11.98 18.13 26.01
C LEU A 180 -13.30 18.62 26.62
N GLN A 181 -13.42 19.92 26.88
CA GLN A 181 -14.69 20.56 27.28
C GLN A 181 -15.80 20.36 26.24
N ARG A 182 -15.45 20.31 24.95
CA ARG A 182 -16.39 20.01 23.86
C ARG A 182 -16.69 18.52 23.69
N ALA A 183 -15.81 17.63 24.17
CA ALA A 183 -15.97 16.18 24.12
C ALA A 183 -16.90 15.64 25.23
N LEU A 184 -16.73 16.14 26.47
CA LEU A 184 -17.86 16.30 27.41
C LEU A 184 -18.94 17.10 26.68
N ASN A 185 -20.20 17.24 27.05
CA ASN A 185 -21.24 17.81 26.16
C ASN A 185 -21.56 16.98 24.88
N ALA A 186 -20.58 16.58 24.05
CA ALA A 186 -20.83 15.84 22.81
C ALA A 186 -21.06 14.34 23.04
N VAL A 187 -20.38 13.72 24.01
CA VAL A 187 -20.54 12.30 24.35
C VAL A 187 -21.59 12.16 25.47
N PRO A 188 -22.66 11.36 25.28
CA PRO A 188 -23.69 11.13 26.31
C PRO A 188 -23.12 10.55 27.60
N GLU A 189 -23.69 10.92 28.75
CA GLU A 189 -23.20 10.59 30.09
C GLU A 189 -23.07 9.07 30.34
N LYS A 190 -23.99 8.26 29.80
CA LYS A 190 -23.98 6.79 29.88
C LYS A 190 -22.74 6.13 29.29
N GLU A 191 -22.06 6.81 28.38
CA GLU A 191 -20.81 6.30 27.80
C GLU A 191 -19.59 6.89 28.52
N ARG A 192 -19.70 7.93 29.35
CA ARG A 192 -18.51 8.52 30.01
C ARG A 192 -17.92 7.63 31.12
N GLU A 193 -18.72 6.71 31.65
CA GLU A 193 -18.38 5.85 32.78
C GLU A 193 -17.95 4.43 32.38
N SER A 194 -17.95 4.12 31.08
CA SER A 194 -17.57 2.81 30.50
C SER A 194 -16.43 2.94 29.50
#